data_AF-A0A7J5VWT7-F1
#
_entry.id   AF-A0A7J5VWT7-F1
#
_cell.length_a   1.000
_cell.length_b   1.000
_cell.length_c   1.000
_cell.angle_alpha   90.00
_cell.angle_beta   90.00
_cell.angle_gamma   90.00
#
_symmetry.space_group_name_H-M   'P 1'
#
loop_
_entity.id
_entity.type
_entity.pdbx_description
1 polymer ?
#
loop_
_entity_poly.entity_id
_entity_poly.type
_entity_poly.pdbx_seq_one_letter_code
_entity_poly.pdbx_strand_id
1 'polypeptide(L)'
;MPRKYILASSLEAIEFHFGSKFPKTLDWEPLIVVSPGNKSLIITQENPGELTLSVFGLTPSWAKSRMQLINARAEGDKNPENNPDFKGSKAIFLKPAFQKPLFTRRCFVIADAFTAWSSGILPKPYLFYLREHKHPIGLAGLYDIWIDPATKTEIHSFTIITVAANSLIRGIQSYRMPVVLPYGQESRWLKQTLSLAEILGMLNKYPSKQMNGYLLSNKIDQPGPYLKEMLSPQGPRLLSEEHPPSLPQQSYYGHKKKPDNNTQTLGELKR
;
A
#
# COMPACT_ATOMS: atom_id res chain seq x y z
N MET A 1 11.75 6.99 1.20
CA MET A 1 10.29 7.03 0.93
C MET A 1 9.87 5.65 0.47
N PRO A 2 8.68 5.16 0.89
CA PRO A 2 8.21 3.85 0.48
C PRO A 2 7.96 3.82 -1.04
N ARG A 3 8.65 2.91 -1.72
CA ARG A 3 8.56 2.74 -3.18
C ARG A 3 7.72 1.53 -3.56
N LYS A 4 7.73 0.49 -2.74
CA LYS A 4 6.96 -0.74 -2.92
C LYS A 4 6.26 -1.07 -1.60
N TYR A 5 5.19 -1.84 -1.69
CA TYR A 5 4.55 -2.42 -0.52
C TYR A 5 4.18 -3.87 -0.81
N ILE A 6 3.92 -4.61 0.26
CA ILE A 6 3.60 -6.03 0.20
C ILE A 6 2.10 -6.19 0.41
N LEU A 7 1.46 -6.96 -0.45
CA LEU A 7 0.08 -7.41 -0.29
C LEU A 7 0.07 -8.94 -0.41
N ALA A 8 0.22 -9.60 0.72
CA ALA A 8 0.34 -11.04 0.88
C ALA A 8 -0.86 -11.67 1.59
N SER A 9 -1.72 -10.88 2.24
CA SER A 9 -2.96 -11.36 2.85
C SER A 9 -3.89 -11.97 1.79
N SER A 10 -4.60 -13.04 2.17
CA SER A 10 -5.65 -13.63 1.33
C SER A 10 -6.83 -12.68 1.21
N LEU A 11 -7.64 -12.87 0.16
CA LEU A 11 -8.85 -12.09 -0.02
C LEU A 11 -9.80 -12.23 1.17
N GLU A 12 -9.96 -13.46 1.68
CA GLU A 12 -10.76 -13.75 2.88
C GLU A 12 -10.28 -12.97 4.11
N ALA A 13 -8.97 -12.92 4.35
CA ALA A 13 -8.40 -12.15 5.46
C ALA A 13 -8.62 -10.64 5.29
N ILE A 14 -8.51 -10.14 4.06
CA ILE A 14 -8.80 -8.73 3.72
C ILE A 14 -10.28 -8.41 3.98
N GLU A 15 -11.20 -9.23 3.47
CA GLU A 15 -12.64 -9.02 3.67
C GLU A 15 -13.03 -9.11 5.14
N PHE A 16 -12.45 -10.07 5.88
CA PHE A 16 -12.71 -10.26 7.30
C PHE A 16 -12.23 -9.06 8.13
N HIS A 17 -11.00 -8.59 7.89
CA HIS A 17 -10.42 -7.50 8.67
C HIS A 17 -11.07 -6.14 8.40
N PHE A 18 -11.31 -5.80 7.13
CA PHE A 18 -11.83 -4.48 6.76
C PHE A 18 -13.35 -4.41 6.62
N GLY A 19 -14.03 -5.56 6.53
CA GLY A 19 -15.49 -5.62 6.29
C GLY A 19 -15.89 -5.22 4.86
N SER A 20 -14.94 -5.08 3.93
CA SER A 20 -15.19 -4.74 2.52
C SER A 20 -15.19 -5.99 1.65
N LYS A 21 -16.07 -6.06 0.66
CA LYS A 21 -16.25 -7.22 -0.22
C LYS A 21 -15.54 -7.08 -1.55
N PHE A 22 -15.00 -8.18 -2.05
CA PHE A 22 -14.48 -8.27 -3.40
C PHE A 22 -15.63 -8.26 -4.41
N PRO A 23 -15.67 -7.32 -5.37
CA PRO A 23 -16.70 -7.31 -6.38
C PRO A 23 -16.57 -8.56 -7.28
N LYS A 24 -17.67 -9.31 -7.45
CA LYS A 24 -17.68 -10.55 -8.26
C LYS A 24 -17.31 -10.33 -9.73
N THR A 25 -17.48 -9.10 -10.22
CA THR A 25 -17.19 -8.69 -11.59
C THR A 25 -15.75 -8.25 -11.79
N LEU A 26 -14.98 -8.13 -10.71
CA LEU A 26 -13.62 -7.62 -10.77
C LEU A 26 -12.64 -8.74 -11.14
N ASP A 27 -11.94 -8.56 -12.26
CA ASP A 27 -10.79 -9.39 -12.60
C ASP A 27 -9.53 -8.80 -11.95
N TRP A 28 -8.92 -9.56 -11.06
CA TRP A 28 -7.72 -9.14 -10.31
C TRP A 28 -6.68 -10.25 -10.29
N GLU A 29 -5.54 -9.98 -10.90
CA GLU A 29 -4.34 -10.81 -10.75
C GLU A 29 -3.53 -10.31 -9.55
N PRO A 30 -3.38 -11.11 -8.48
CA PRO A 30 -2.85 -10.61 -7.23
C PRO A 30 -1.31 -10.56 -7.26
N LEU A 31 -0.76 -9.40 -6.90
CA LEU A 31 0.67 -9.13 -6.85
C LEU A 31 1.15 -9.04 -5.40
N ILE A 32 2.09 -9.91 -5.02
CA ILE A 32 2.64 -9.92 -3.67
C ILE A 32 3.44 -8.63 -3.39
N VAL A 33 4.23 -8.16 -4.37
CA VAL A 33 4.98 -6.92 -4.29
C VAL A 33 4.37 -5.92 -5.26
N VAL A 34 3.75 -4.88 -4.72
CA VAL A 34 3.13 -3.82 -5.51
C VAL A 34 4.14 -2.69 -5.71
N SER A 35 4.44 -2.40 -6.98
CA SER A 35 5.30 -1.31 -7.45
C SER A 35 4.48 -0.23 -8.16
N PRO A 36 5.03 0.99 -8.36
CA PRO A 36 4.37 2.03 -9.13
C PRO A 36 3.99 1.53 -10.53
N GLY A 37 2.80 1.88 -11.00
CA GLY A 37 2.21 1.42 -12.24
C GLY A 37 1.40 0.12 -12.13
N ASN A 38 1.61 -0.68 -11.08
CA ASN A 38 0.80 -1.88 -10.85
C ASN A 38 -0.62 -1.51 -10.42
N LYS A 39 -1.60 -2.36 -10.77
CA LYS A 39 -2.94 -2.32 -10.17
C LYS A 39 -2.91 -3.03 -8.82
N SER A 40 -3.65 -2.51 -7.84
CA SER A 40 -3.81 -3.11 -6.53
C SER A 40 -5.14 -2.73 -5.89
N LEU A 41 -5.54 -3.50 -4.88
CA LEU A 41 -6.77 -3.28 -4.13
C LEU A 41 -6.61 -2.15 -3.12
N ILE A 42 -7.58 -1.24 -3.13
CA ILE A 42 -7.76 -0.18 -2.14
C ILE A 42 -9.22 -0.17 -1.68
N ILE A 43 -9.48 0.46 -0.54
CA ILE A 43 -10.85 0.76 -0.09
C ILE A 43 -11.04 2.27 -0.12
N THR A 44 -12.07 2.74 -0.82
CA THR A 44 -12.30 4.16 -1.10
C THR A 44 -13.34 4.75 -0.16
N GLN A 45 -13.26 6.07 0.04
CA GLN A 45 -14.25 6.83 0.80
C GLN A 45 -15.64 6.81 0.17
N GLU A 46 -15.70 6.68 -1.15
CA GLU A 46 -16.93 6.59 -1.92
C GLU A 46 -17.61 5.23 -1.75
N ASN A 47 -16.83 4.15 -1.73
CA ASN A 47 -17.35 2.80 -1.59
C ASN A 47 -16.57 2.01 -0.51
N PRO A 48 -16.78 2.32 0.78
CA PRO A 48 -16.05 1.66 1.87
C PRO A 48 -16.45 0.18 2.05
N GLY A 49 -17.57 -0.25 1.48
CA GLY A 49 -18.07 -1.62 1.55
C GLY A 49 -17.47 -2.56 0.50
N GLU A 50 -16.72 -2.05 -0.48
CA GLU A 50 -16.18 -2.86 -1.57
C GLU A 50 -14.71 -2.55 -1.88
N LEU A 51 -14.00 -3.59 -2.33
CA LEU A 51 -12.62 -3.49 -2.78
C LEU A 51 -12.57 -2.88 -4.18
N THR A 52 -11.78 -1.83 -4.36
CA THR A 52 -11.62 -1.13 -5.64
C THR A 52 -10.23 -1.41 -6.21
N LEU A 53 -10.15 -1.80 -7.49
CA LEU A 53 -8.88 -1.97 -8.19
C LEU A 53 -8.41 -0.63 -8.76
N SER A 54 -7.24 -0.17 -8.35
CA SER A 54 -6.68 1.12 -8.79
C SER A 54 -5.19 1.00 -9.11
N VAL A 55 -4.69 1.88 -9.96
CA VAL A 55 -3.26 1.95 -10.32
C VAL A 55 -2.47 2.69 -9.23
N PHE A 56 -1.38 2.09 -8.76
CA PHE A 56 -0.46 2.77 -7.85
C PHE A 56 0.37 3.83 -8.59
N GLY A 57 0.22 5.10 -8.22
CA GLY A 57 0.82 6.24 -8.91
C GLY A 57 -0.27 7.16 -9.43
N LEU A 58 -0.65 8.13 -8.60
CA LEU A 58 -1.80 9.00 -8.87
C LEU A 58 -1.55 9.90 -10.08
N THR A 59 -2.55 9.95 -10.96
CA THR A 59 -2.69 10.97 -12.01
C THR A 59 -3.84 11.89 -11.63
N PRO A 60 -3.59 13.19 -11.37
CA PRO A 60 -4.65 14.13 -11.02
C PRO A 60 -5.66 14.28 -12.17
N SER A 61 -6.93 14.47 -11.86
CA SER A 61 -8.00 14.56 -12.87
C SER A 61 -7.81 15.68 -13.90
N TRP A 62 -7.06 16.74 -13.56
CA TRP A 62 -6.76 17.89 -14.42
C TRP A 62 -5.51 17.71 -15.29
N ALA A 63 -4.76 16.61 -15.10
CA ALA A 63 -3.49 16.41 -15.80
C ALA A 63 -3.72 16.26 -17.31
N LYS A 64 -2.82 16.85 -18.12
CA LYS A 64 -2.88 16.74 -19.60
C LYS A 64 -2.29 15.43 -20.12
N SER A 65 -1.49 14.77 -19.30
CA SER A 65 -0.84 13.48 -19.58
C SER A 65 -0.74 12.67 -18.30
N ARG A 66 -0.51 11.36 -18.45
CA ARG A 66 -0.37 10.45 -17.31
C ARG A 66 0.77 10.90 -16.41
N MET A 67 0.51 10.96 -15.11
CA MET A 67 1.51 11.20 -14.07
C MET A 67 1.71 9.92 -13.24
N GLN A 68 2.70 9.94 -12.35
CA GLN A 68 2.96 8.84 -11.41
C GLN A 68 3.30 9.39 -10.03
N LEU A 69 2.35 10.07 -9.40
CA LEU A 69 2.53 10.61 -8.05
C LEU A 69 2.37 9.48 -7.02
N ILE A 70 3.47 8.81 -6.69
CA ILE A 70 3.46 7.63 -5.81
C ILE A 70 3.31 7.96 -4.32
N ASN A 71 3.72 9.16 -3.90
CA ASN A 71 3.59 9.60 -2.52
C ASN A 71 3.05 11.03 -2.42
N ALA A 72 2.26 11.28 -1.38
CA ALA A 72 1.83 12.62 -0.98
C ALA A 72 2.40 12.96 0.41
N ARG A 73 3.15 14.06 0.54
CA ARG A 73 3.75 14.46 1.82
C ARG A 73 2.69 15.14 2.68
N ALA A 74 2.38 14.59 3.85
CA ALA A 74 1.42 15.18 4.79
C ALA A 74 1.79 16.65 5.15
N GLU A 75 3.07 16.92 5.34
CA GLU A 75 3.61 18.25 5.66
C GLU A 75 3.60 19.22 4.47
N GLY A 76 3.29 18.76 3.25
CA GLY A 76 3.52 19.53 2.02
C GLY A 76 5.00 19.91 1.90
N ASP A 77 5.27 21.19 1.67
CA ASP A 77 6.64 21.75 1.61
C ASP A 77 7.15 22.28 2.95
N LYS A 78 6.33 22.23 4.02
CA LYS A 78 6.69 22.85 5.31
C LYS A 78 7.76 22.11 6.11
N ASN A 79 8.13 20.89 5.69
CA ASN A 79 9.18 20.09 6.32
C ASN A 79 10.20 19.61 5.28
N PRO A 80 10.96 20.51 4.63
CA PRO A 80 11.84 20.15 3.50
C PRO A 80 12.97 19.20 3.94
N GLU A 81 13.49 19.39 5.16
CA GLU A 81 14.60 18.61 5.73
C GLU A 81 14.16 17.24 6.29
N ASN A 82 12.87 16.91 6.16
CA ASN A 82 12.27 15.70 6.72
C ASN A 82 12.41 15.57 8.24
N ASN A 83 12.66 16.65 8.98
CA ASN A 83 12.86 16.66 10.43
C ASN A 83 11.82 15.76 11.14
N PRO A 84 12.26 14.72 11.88
CA PRO A 84 11.33 13.77 12.50
C PRO A 84 10.50 14.42 13.60
N ASP A 85 10.97 15.52 14.17
CA ASP A 85 10.33 16.25 15.27
C ASP A 85 9.52 17.46 14.79
N PHE A 86 9.29 17.58 13.47
CA PHE A 86 8.49 18.64 12.88
C PHE A 86 7.12 18.79 13.57
N LYS A 87 6.92 19.95 14.24
CA LYS A 87 5.69 20.32 14.95
C LYS A 87 4.76 21.24 14.16
N GLY A 88 5.16 21.67 12.97
CA GLY A 88 4.34 22.55 12.14
C GLY A 88 3.07 21.87 11.63
N SER A 89 2.12 22.68 11.18
CA SER A 89 0.88 22.23 10.56
C SER A 89 1.15 21.34 9.35
N LYS A 90 0.36 20.28 9.17
CA LYS A 90 0.30 19.53 7.90
C LYS A 90 -0.31 20.42 6.81
N ALA A 91 0.22 20.33 5.59
CA ALA A 91 -0.13 21.23 4.49
C ALA A 91 -0.26 20.52 3.14
N ILE A 92 -0.52 19.22 3.15
CA ILE A 92 -0.79 18.40 1.97
C ILE A 92 -1.87 19.00 1.06
N PHE A 93 -2.89 19.66 1.62
CA PHE A 93 -3.97 20.31 0.86
C PHE A 93 -3.53 21.51 0.03
N LEU A 94 -2.34 22.07 0.28
CA LEU A 94 -1.78 23.15 -0.55
C LEU A 94 -1.16 22.61 -1.85
N LYS A 95 -0.98 21.29 -1.98
CA LYS A 95 -0.49 20.67 -3.21
C LYS A 95 -1.64 20.51 -4.21
N PRO A 96 -1.57 21.08 -5.42
CA PRO A 96 -2.68 21.01 -6.39
C PRO A 96 -3.16 19.59 -6.69
N ALA A 97 -2.24 18.62 -6.77
CA ALA A 97 -2.57 17.22 -7.01
C ALA A 97 -3.33 16.53 -5.86
N PHE A 98 -3.27 17.08 -4.63
CA PHE A 98 -3.83 16.44 -3.44
C PHE A 98 -4.91 17.28 -2.75
N GLN A 99 -5.10 18.53 -3.18
CA GLN A 99 -6.09 19.45 -2.62
C GLN A 99 -7.49 18.84 -2.61
N LYS A 100 -8.05 18.55 -3.79
CA LYS A 100 -9.38 17.93 -3.90
C LYS A 100 -9.41 16.52 -3.31
N PRO A 101 -8.47 15.61 -3.64
CA PRO A 101 -8.51 14.25 -3.11
C PRO A 101 -8.49 14.15 -1.58
N LEU A 102 -7.81 15.05 -0.88
CA LEU A 102 -7.79 15.03 0.59
C LEU A 102 -9.19 15.12 1.21
N PHE A 103 -10.10 15.87 0.60
CA PHE A 103 -11.44 16.10 1.15
C PHE A 103 -12.46 15.06 0.70
N THR A 104 -12.40 14.63 -0.56
CA THR A 104 -13.48 13.84 -1.17
C THR A 104 -13.05 12.51 -1.78
N ARG A 105 -11.74 12.23 -1.85
CA ARG A 105 -11.20 11.01 -2.46
C ARG A 105 -10.12 10.40 -1.59
N ARG A 106 -10.41 10.22 -0.30
CA ARG A 106 -9.56 9.44 0.60
C ARG A 106 -9.74 7.95 0.30
N CYS A 107 -8.66 7.20 0.39
CA CYS A 107 -8.69 5.74 0.38
C CYS A 107 -7.73 5.23 1.44
N PHE A 108 -7.79 3.96 1.80
CA PHE A 108 -6.63 3.30 2.37
C PHE A 108 -6.17 2.17 1.47
N VAL A 109 -4.85 2.08 1.35
CA VAL A 109 -4.14 1.09 0.56
C VAL A 109 -3.93 -0.13 1.44
N ILE A 110 -4.37 -1.29 0.96
CA ILE A 110 -4.27 -2.54 1.70
C ILE A 110 -2.85 -3.06 1.53
N ALA A 111 -2.18 -3.33 2.65
CA ALA A 111 -0.83 -3.86 2.66
C ALA A 111 -0.62 -4.78 3.87
N ASP A 112 0.42 -5.61 3.85
CA ASP A 112 0.93 -6.35 5.01
C ASP A 112 2.23 -5.74 5.53
N ALA A 113 2.97 -5.09 4.63
CA ALA A 113 4.23 -4.44 4.92
C ALA A 113 4.55 -3.38 3.86
N PHE A 114 5.52 -2.52 4.14
CA PHE A 114 6.07 -1.59 3.16
C PHE A 114 7.59 -1.66 3.15
N THR A 115 8.19 -1.22 2.05
CA THR A 115 9.65 -1.22 1.92
C THR A 115 10.23 0.18 2.04
N ALA A 116 11.44 0.28 2.59
CA ALA A 116 12.24 1.49 2.52
C ALA A 116 13.71 1.11 2.34
N TRP A 117 14.46 1.96 1.65
CA TRP A 117 15.88 1.74 1.40
C TRP A 117 16.71 2.57 2.35
N SER A 118 17.87 2.04 2.72
CA SER A 118 18.91 2.81 3.38
C SER A 118 19.47 3.90 2.46
N SER A 119 20.13 4.89 3.03
CA SER A 119 20.92 5.86 2.25
C SER A 119 22.32 5.30 1.93
N GLY A 120 23.03 5.92 0.98
CA GLY A 120 24.40 5.55 0.59
C GLY A 120 24.54 5.17 -0.89
N ILE A 121 25.76 4.81 -1.31
CA ILE A 121 26.12 4.48 -2.71
C ILE A 121 25.41 3.22 -3.19
N LEU A 122 25.25 2.22 -2.31
CA LEU A 122 24.44 1.02 -2.55
C LEU A 122 23.31 0.94 -1.51
N PRO A 123 22.17 1.61 -1.76
CA PRO A 123 20.99 1.53 -0.92
C PRO A 123 20.53 0.08 -0.74
N LYS A 124 20.34 -0.36 0.52
CA LYS A 124 19.83 -1.70 0.82
C LYS A 124 18.33 -1.65 1.12
N PRO A 125 17.51 -2.56 0.56
CA PRO A 125 16.08 -2.61 0.82
C PRO A 125 15.80 -3.23 2.19
N TYR A 126 14.89 -2.61 2.93
CA TYR A 126 14.32 -3.16 4.16
C TYR A 126 12.82 -3.28 4.01
N LEU A 127 12.26 -4.31 4.64
CA LEU A 127 10.82 -4.49 4.81
C LEU A 127 10.45 -4.08 6.23
N PHE A 128 9.35 -3.35 6.38
CA PHE A 128 8.78 -2.94 7.66
C PHE A 128 7.34 -3.42 7.80
N TYR A 129 7.02 -3.96 8.97
CA TYR A 129 5.72 -4.52 9.32
C TYR A 129 5.32 -4.10 10.75
N LEU A 130 4.05 -4.29 11.10
CA LEU A 130 3.56 -4.08 12.46
C LEU A 130 3.74 -5.34 13.30
N ARG A 131 4.20 -5.17 14.53
CA ARG A 131 4.39 -6.26 15.50
C ARG A 131 3.04 -6.86 15.93
N GLU A 132 3.10 -7.95 16.68
CA GLU A 132 1.91 -8.63 17.25
C GLU A 132 0.96 -9.15 16.15
N HIS A 133 1.52 -9.56 15.00
CA HIS A 133 0.75 -10.11 13.87
C HIS A 133 -0.37 -9.17 13.38
N LYS A 134 -0.19 -7.85 13.51
CA LYS A 134 -1.13 -6.84 13.02
C LYS A 134 -1.03 -6.69 11.50
N HIS A 135 -1.76 -7.53 10.79
CA HIS A 135 -1.94 -7.46 9.33
C HIS A 135 -3.31 -8.06 8.94
N PRO A 136 -3.86 -7.73 7.76
CA PRO A 136 -3.42 -6.65 6.88
C PRO A 136 -3.58 -5.27 7.55
N ILE A 137 -2.87 -4.26 7.05
CA ILE A 137 -2.87 -2.89 7.52
C ILE A 137 -3.42 -1.94 6.44
N GLY A 138 -4.01 -0.84 6.89
CA GLY A 138 -4.37 0.27 6.01
C GLY A 138 -3.30 1.36 6.00
N LEU A 139 -2.72 1.66 4.83
CA LEU A 139 -1.91 2.86 4.63
C LEU A 139 -2.83 4.00 4.16
N ALA A 140 -2.78 5.16 4.80
CA ALA A 140 -3.60 6.30 4.39
C ALA A 140 -3.19 6.72 2.96
N GLY A 141 -4.16 6.75 2.07
CA GLY A 141 -3.98 7.10 0.67
C GLY A 141 -4.99 8.13 0.19
N LEU A 142 -4.72 8.66 -0.99
CA LEU A 142 -5.65 9.47 -1.77
C LEU A 142 -5.79 8.81 -3.14
N TYR A 143 -6.98 8.87 -3.72
CA TYR A 143 -7.21 8.42 -5.09
C TYR A 143 -7.73 9.56 -5.96
N ASP A 144 -7.58 9.40 -7.26
CA ASP A 144 -8.15 10.28 -8.25
C ASP A 144 -8.54 9.48 -9.50
N ILE A 145 -9.50 10.04 -10.25
CA ILE A 145 -10.03 9.49 -11.49
C ILE A 145 -9.60 10.43 -12.60
N TRP A 146 -8.77 9.93 -13.51
CA TRP A 146 -8.28 10.67 -14.65
C TRP A 146 -8.79 10.04 -15.94
N ILE A 147 -9.36 10.86 -16.82
CA ILE A 147 -9.79 10.45 -18.15
C ILE A 147 -8.67 10.78 -19.12
N ASP A 148 -8.10 9.76 -19.74
CA ASP A 148 -7.04 9.94 -20.73
C ASP A 148 -7.56 10.79 -21.91
N PRO A 149 -6.97 11.98 -22.17
CA PRO A 149 -7.45 12.85 -23.25
C PRO A 149 -7.39 12.21 -24.63
N ALA A 150 -6.46 11.28 -24.86
CA ALA A 150 -6.26 10.60 -26.14
C ALA A 150 -7.19 9.40 -26.31
N THR A 151 -7.29 8.53 -25.31
CA THR A 151 -8.06 7.27 -25.42
C THR A 151 -9.47 7.36 -24.86
N LYS A 152 -9.80 8.43 -24.12
CA LYS A 152 -11.04 8.60 -23.33
C LYS A 152 -11.26 7.52 -22.27
N THR A 153 -10.23 6.73 -21.97
CA THR A 153 -10.29 5.69 -20.94
C THR A 153 -10.22 6.30 -19.56
N GLU A 154 -11.08 5.85 -18.67
CA GLU A 154 -11.03 6.22 -17.25
C GLU A 154 -9.96 5.42 -16.50
N ILE A 155 -9.10 6.13 -15.76
CA ILE A 155 -8.04 5.53 -14.96
C ILE A 155 -8.22 5.93 -13.50
N HIS A 156 -8.56 4.95 -12.68
CA HIS A 156 -8.53 5.05 -11.22
C HIS A 156 -7.09 4.86 -10.75
N SER A 157 -6.57 5.84 -10.02
CA SER A 157 -5.18 5.81 -9.54
C SER A 157 -5.07 6.36 -8.13
N PHE A 158 -4.09 5.87 -7.37
CA PHE A 158 -3.91 6.26 -5.97
C PHE A 158 -2.46 6.58 -5.60
N THR A 159 -2.30 7.27 -4.49
CA THR A 159 -1.02 7.63 -3.88
C THR A 159 -1.03 7.31 -2.40
N ILE A 160 0.15 7.06 -1.82
CA ILE A 160 0.29 6.81 -0.38
C ILE A 160 0.72 8.09 0.32
N ILE A 161 0.02 8.47 1.39
CA ILE A 161 0.41 9.61 2.23
C ILE A 161 1.62 9.21 3.07
N THR A 162 2.62 10.09 3.13
CA THR A 162 3.84 9.90 3.91
C THR A 162 4.02 11.01 4.94
N VAL A 163 4.78 10.69 5.99
CA VAL A 163 5.27 11.60 7.04
C VAL A 163 6.77 11.41 7.24
N ALA A 164 7.41 12.31 7.99
CA ALA A 164 8.78 12.09 8.45
C ALA A 164 8.91 10.74 9.18
N ALA A 165 10.00 10.01 8.92
CA ALA A 165 10.22 8.69 9.50
C ALA A 165 10.34 8.73 11.03
N ASN A 166 9.85 7.69 11.70
CA ASN A 166 10.11 7.42 13.11
C ASN A 166 11.56 6.94 13.34
N SER A 167 11.93 6.71 14.61
CA SER A 167 13.31 6.33 14.99
C SER A 167 13.76 5.00 14.37
N LEU A 168 12.86 4.02 14.20
CA LEU A 168 13.19 2.72 13.61
C LEU A 168 13.63 2.87 12.15
N ILE A 169 12.84 3.58 11.35
CA ILE A 169 13.10 3.77 9.91
C ILE A 169 14.25 4.77 9.70
N ARG A 170 14.39 5.76 10.60
CA ARG A 170 15.55 6.66 10.65
C ARG A 170 16.85 5.91 10.95
N GLY A 171 16.79 4.79 11.70
CA GLY A 171 17.96 3.97 12.02
C GLY A 171 18.69 3.41 10.79
N ILE A 172 17.98 3.18 9.69
CA ILE A 172 18.57 2.81 8.39
C ILE A 172 18.87 4.03 7.50
N GLN A 173 18.81 5.25 8.04
CA GLN A 173 18.93 6.50 7.29
C GLN A 173 17.86 6.70 6.21
N SER A 174 16.65 6.16 6.42
CA SER A 174 15.50 6.48 5.58
C SER A 174 14.64 7.55 6.26
N TYR A 175 14.24 8.58 5.51
CA TYR A 175 13.72 9.81 6.10
C TYR A 175 12.20 9.95 6.10
N ARG A 176 11.49 9.02 5.44
CA ARG A 176 10.04 9.08 5.25
C ARG A 176 9.42 7.71 5.42
N MET A 177 8.23 7.68 6.00
CA MET A 177 7.43 6.48 6.17
C MET A 177 6.00 6.72 5.68
N PRO A 178 5.25 5.69 5.28
CA PRO A 178 3.82 5.84 5.03
C PRO A 178 3.09 6.18 6.34
N VAL A 179 1.97 6.87 6.22
CA VAL A 179 1.01 7.00 7.31
C VAL A 179 0.27 5.66 7.41
N VAL A 180 0.62 4.87 8.41
CA VAL A 180 -0.11 3.65 8.76
C VAL A 180 -1.29 4.05 9.64
N LEU A 181 -2.50 3.72 9.24
CA LEU A 181 -3.69 3.97 10.03
C LEU A 181 -3.69 3.07 11.28
N PRO A 182 -4.26 3.51 12.42
CA PRO A 182 -4.33 2.66 13.60
C PRO A 182 -5.11 1.37 13.30
N TYR A 183 -4.50 0.23 13.61
CA TYR A 183 -5.06 -1.10 13.34
C TYR A 183 -6.44 -1.27 13.99
N GLY A 184 -7.44 -1.69 13.21
CA GLY A 184 -8.84 -1.82 13.63
C GLY A 184 -9.63 -0.50 13.66
N GLN A 185 -9.03 0.63 13.26
CA GLN A 185 -9.68 1.95 13.19
C GLN A 185 -9.50 2.62 11.82
N GLU A 186 -9.10 1.86 10.80
CA GLU A 186 -8.83 2.34 9.44
C GLU A 186 -10.06 2.99 8.82
N SER A 187 -11.26 2.44 9.07
CA SER A 187 -12.53 2.94 8.55
C SER A 187 -12.83 4.39 8.94
N ARG A 188 -12.29 4.88 10.07
CA ARG A 188 -12.42 6.29 10.48
C ARG A 188 -11.89 7.22 9.39
N TRP A 189 -10.80 6.85 8.70
CA TRP A 189 -10.16 7.66 7.66
C TRP A 189 -11.12 7.98 6.49
N LEU A 190 -12.06 7.08 6.23
CA LEU A 190 -13.00 7.17 5.13
C LEU A 190 -14.28 7.94 5.48
N LYS A 191 -14.49 8.34 6.74
CA LYS A 191 -15.70 9.08 7.13
C LYS A 191 -15.75 10.45 6.43
N GLN A 192 -16.81 10.71 5.67
CA GLN A 192 -17.01 11.97 4.95
C GLN A 192 -17.25 13.17 5.90
N THR A 193 -17.70 12.90 7.12
CA THR A 193 -18.01 13.91 8.13
C THR A 193 -16.79 14.50 8.85
N LEU A 194 -15.58 14.01 8.57
CA LEU A 194 -14.37 14.52 9.22
C LEU A 194 -14.06 15.95 8.78
N SER A 195 -13.81 16.81 9.75
CA SER A 195 -13.22 18.14 9.53
C SER A 195 -11.78 18.04 9.02
N LEU A 196 -11.26 19.12 8.44
CA LEU A 196 -9.84 19.19 8.04
C LEU A 196 -8.91 18.93 9.23
N ALA A 197 -9.22 19.47 10.41
CA ALA A 197 -8.41 19.26 11.60
C ALA A 197 -8.34 17.78 11.99
N GLU A 198 -9.46 17.06 11.93
CA GLU A 198 -9.49 15.61 12.19
C GLU A 198 -8.74 14.83 11.13
N ILE A 199 -8.91 15.15 9.84
CA ILE A 199 -8.17 14.51 8.73
C ILE A 199 -6.66 14.67 8.95
N LEU A 200 -6.18 15.90 9.17
CA LEU A 200 -4.75 16.16 9.39
C LEU A 200 -4.25 15.52 10.69
N GLY A 201 -5.11 15.45 11.70
CA GLY A 201 -4.84 14.79 12.98
C GLY A 201 -4.66 13.28 12.88
N MET A 202 -5.05 12.64 11.78
CA MET A 202 -4.78 11.23 11.50
C MET A 202 -3.44 10.99 10.79
N LEU A 203 -2.79 12.04 10.26
CA LEU A 203 -1.56 11.94 9.48
C LEU A 203 -0.30 11.94 10.37
N ASN A 204 -0.17 10.91 11.19
CA ASN A 204 0.90 10.78 12.18
C ASN A 204 1.89 9.65 11.85
N LYS A 205 3.05 9.72 12.51
CA LYS A 205 4.04 8.63 12.52
C LYS A 205 3.47 7.46 13.31
N TYR A 206 3.57 6.25 12.76
CA TYR A 206 3.27 5.06 13.54
C TYR A 206 4.38 4.83 14.61
N PRO A 207 4.04 4.40 15.84
CA PRO A 207 5.02 4.22 16.91
C PRO A 207 6.11 3.21 16.56
N SER A 208 7.39 3.59 16.69
CA SER A 208 8.52 2.73 16.31
C SER A 208 8.57 1.40 17.08
N LYS A 209 8.19 1.39 18.36
CA LYS A 209 8.15 0.18 19.20
C LYS A 209 7.09 -0.84 18.80
N GLN A 210 6.07 -0.41 18.04
CA GLN A 210 5.00 -1.27 17.52
C GLN A 210 5.27 -1.75 16.08
N MET A 211 6.43 -1.41 15.54
CA MET A 211 6.88 -1.85 14.23
C MET A 211 8.15 -2.66 14.38
N ASN A 212 8.46 -3.45 13.37
CA ASN A 212 9.78 -4.04 13.22
C ASN A 212 10.12 -4.09 11.71
N GLY A 213 11.34 -4.51 11.40
CA GLY A 213 11.76 -4.66 10.02
C GLY A 213 12.98 -5.56 9.90
N TYR A 214 13.34 -5.89 8.66
CA TYR A 214 14.52 -6.68 8.35
C TYR A 214 15.04 -6.35 6.95
N LEU A 215 16.32 -6.69 6.74
CA LEU A 215 17.00 -6.56 5.46
C LEU A 215 16.41 -7.53 4.43
N LEU A 216 16.13 -7.04 3.24
CA LEU A 216 15.71 -7.82 2.09
C LEU A 216 16.86 -8.05 1.10
N SER A 217 16.62 -8.98 0.18
CA SER A 217 17.44 -9.12 -1.03
C SER A 217 17.30 -7.91 -1.95
N ASN A 218 18.41 -7.42 -2.51
CA ASN A 218 18.42 -6.41 -3.58
C ASN A 218 17.66 -6.87 -4.83
N LYS A 219 17.36 -8.16 -4.98
CA LYS A 219 16.53 -8.67 -6.08
C LYS A 219 15.14 -8.01 -6.10
N ILE A 220 14.65 -7.48 -4.97
CA ILE A 220 13.38 -6.74 -4.93
C ILE A 220 13.39 -5.48 -5.80
N ASP A 221 14.53 -4.95 -6.22
CA ASP A 221 14.59 -3.78 -7.11
C ASP A 221 14.33 -4.13 -8.58
N GLN A 222 14.52 -5.38 -8.97
CA GLN A 222 14.27 -5.83 -10.33
C GLN A 222 12.75 -5.90 -10.64
N PRO A 223 12.35 -5.72 -11.90
CA PRO A 223 10.98 -6.01 -12.35
C PRO A 223 10.59 -7.45 -11.99
N GLY A 224 9.31 -7.67 -11.65
CA GLY A 224 8.80 -8.98 -11.26
C GLY A 224 8.78 -10.02 -12.41
N PRO A 225 8.30 -11.25 -12.14
CA PRO A 225 7.51 -11.65 -10.98
C PRO A 225 8.32 -11.79 -9.69
N TYR A 226 7.74 -11.40 -8.56
CA TYR A 226 8.38 -11.51 -7.25
C TYR A 226 7.99 -12.84 -6.59
N LEU A 227 8.99 -13.67 -6.30
CA LEU A 227 8.80 -14.93 -5.59
C LEU A 227 8.75 -14.71 -4.07
N LYS A 228 8.06 -15.62 -3.37
CA LYS A 228 7.98 -15.66 -1.90
C LYS A 228 9.36 -15.53 -1.23
N GLU A 229 10.34 -16.23 -1.77
CA GLU A 229 11.73 -16.24 -1.26
C GLU A 229 12.40 -14.86 -1.30
N MET A 230 11.96 -13.96 -2.18
CA MET A 230 12.50 -12.60 -2.27
C MET A 230 12.10 -11.72 -1.09
N LEU A 231 11.07 -12.13 -0.33
CA LEU A 231 10.63 -11.47 0.90
C LEU A 231 11.25 -12.08 2.16
N SER A 232 12.07 -13.13 2.00
CA SER A 232 12.77 -13.76 3.11
C SER A 232 13.80 -12.79 3.72
N PRO A 233 13.93 -12.77 5.05
CA PRO A 233 14.95 -11.97 5.72
C PRO A 233 16.37 -12.37 5.32
N GLN A 234 17.21 -11.38 4.99
CA GLN A 234 18.65 -11.55 4.75
C GLN A 234 19.50 -11.10 5.94
N GLY A 235 18.92 -11.06 7.13
CA GLY A 235 19.59 -10.64 8.35
C GLY A 235 18.64 -10.65 9.55
N PRO A 236 19.14 -10.28 10.75
CA PRO A 236 18.33 -10.20 11.94
C PRO A 236 17.24 -9.12 11.79
N ARG A 237 16.25 -9.19 12.67
CA ARG A 237 15.27 -8.12 12.86
C ARG A 237 15.96 -6.86 13.40
N LEU A 238 15.44 -5.69 13.05
CA LEU A 238 15.94 -4.41 13.56
C LEU A 238 15.69 -4.24 15.06
N LEU A 239 14.60 -4.82 15.57
CA LEU A 239 14.30 -4.94 17.00
C LEU A 239 14.15 -6.42 17.37
N SER A 240 14.51 -6.77 18.61
CA SER A 240 14.28 -8.12 19.13
C SER A 240 12.78 -8.44 19.17
N GLU A 241 12.41 -9.63 18.68
CA GLU A 241 11.05 -10.13 18.61
C GLU A 241 11.08 -11.66 18.61
N GLU A 242 10.44 -12.28 19.60
CA GLU A 242 10.46 -13.74 19.77
C GLU A 242 9.68 -14.47 18.68
N HIS A 243 8.53 -13.92 18.30
CA HIS A 243 7.59 -14.53 17.35
C HIS A 243 7.31 -13.58 16.18
N PRO A 244 8.28 -13.33 15.28
CA PRO A 244 8.06 -12.43 14.16
C PRO A 244 7.06 -13.06 13.16
N PRO A 245 6.19 -12.26 12.52
CA PRO A 245 5.33 -12.75 11.47
C PRO A 245 6.16 -13.26 10.28
N SER A 246 5.63 -14.28 9.60
CA SER A 246 6.14 -14.73 8.30
C SER A 246 5.42 -13.97 7.18
N LEU A 247 6.17 -13.46 6.22
CA LEU A 247 5.64 -12.82 5.02
C LEU A 247 6.21 -13.53 3.78
N PRO A 248 5.37 -13.91 2.80
CA PRO A 248 3.92 -14.02 2.86
C PRO A 248 3.47 -15.16 3.81
N GLN A 249 2.32 -14.99 4.46
CA GLN A 249 1.71 -16.05 5.26
C GLN A 249 1.34 -17.26 4.39
N GLN A 250 1.21 -18.45 5.01
CA GLN A 250 1.05 -19.73 4.31
C GLN A 250 -0.19 -19.80 3.39
N SER A 251 -1.19 -18.93 3.56
CA SER A 251 -2.46 -18.97 2.83
C SER A 251 -2.48 -18.15 1.53
N TYR A 252 -1.38 -18.12 0.76
CA TYR A 252 -1.36 -17.47 -0.55
C TYR A 252 -1.31 -18.47 -1.71
N TYR A 253 -2.48 -18.74 -2.29
CA TYR A 253 -2.83 -18.99 -3.71
C TYR A 253 -4.33 -19.38 -3.71
N GLY A 254 -5.21 -18.44 -4.05
CA GLY A 254 -6.63 -18.52 -3.67
C GLY A 254 -7.66 -18.14 -4.72
N HIS A 255 -7.31 -18.07 -6.00
CA HIS A 255 -8.28 -18.37 -7.06
C HIS A 255 -7.79 -19.65 -7.74
N LYS A 256 -8.09 -20.81 -7.17
CA LYS A 256 -8.27 -21.97 -8.05
C LYS A 256 -9.41 -21.55 -8.98
N LYS A 257 -9.11 -21.24 -10.25
CA LYS A 257 -10.08 -21.54 -11.32
C LYS A 257 -10.51 -22.98 -11.02
N LYS A 258 -11.81 -23.21 -10.80
CA LYS A 258 -12.32 -24.58 -10.85
C LYS A 258 -11.77 -25.18 -12.16
N PRO A 259 -11.16 -26.37 -12.15
CA PRO A 259 -10.84 -27.02 -13.41
C PRO A 259 -12.14 -27.11 -14.20
N ASP A 260 -12.10 -26.65 -15.46
CA ASP A 260 -13.20 -26.86 -16.39
C ASP A 260 -13.40 -28.38 -16.51
N ASN A 261 -14.50 -28.88 -15.96
CA ASN A 261 -14.92 -30.27 -16.13
C ASN A 261 -15.49 -30.48 -17.54
N ASN A 262 -14.68 -30.19 -18.57
CA ASN A 262 -14.98 -30.49 -19.96
C ASN A 262 -13.80 -31.23 -20.60
N THR A 263 -13.53 -32.42 -20.07
CA THR A 263 -12.90 -33.48 -20.87
C THR A 263 -13.90 -34.62 -20.94
N GLN A 264 -14.79 -34.55 -21.94
CA GLN A 264 -15.49 -35.72 -22.42
C GLN A 264 -14.43 -36.75 -22.86
N THR A 265 -14.50 -37.91 -22.23
CA THR A 265 -13.79 -39.13 -22.60
C THR A 265 -14.01 -39.46 -24.08
N LEU A 266 -12.95 -39.32 -24.88
CA LEU A 266 -12.87 -39.93 -26.21
C LEU A 266 -12.55 -41.41 -26.07
N GLY A 267 -13.55 -42.24 -26.38
CA GLY A 267 -13.43 -43.40 -27.27
C GLY A 267 -12.44 -44.50 -26.90
N GLU A 268 -12.96 -45.54 -26.26
CA GLU A 268 -12.46 -46.89 -26.45
C GLU A 268 -12.71 -47.32 -27.91
N LEU A 269 -11.63 -47.54 -28.67
CA LEU A 269 -11.65 -48.31 -29.91
C LEU A 269 -10.60 -49.41 -29.79
N LYS A 270 -11.03 -50.58 -29.30
CA LYS A 270 -10.38 -51.86 -29.56
C LYS A 270 -11.16 -52.59 -30.67
N ARG A 271 -10.52 -52.78 -31.81
CA ARG A 271 -10.64 -53.98 -32.65
C ARG A 271 -9.26 -54.27 -33.21
#